data_AF-A0A6L8U6W9-F1
#
_entry.id   AF-A0A6L8U6W9-F1
#
_cell.length_a   1.000
_cell.length_b   1.000
_cell.length_c   1.000
_cell.angle_alpha   90.00
_cell.angle_beta   90.00
_cell.angle_gamma   90.00
#
_symmetry.space_group_name_H-M   'P 1'
#
loop_
_entity.id
_entity.type
_entity.pdbx_description
1 polymer ?
#
loop_
_entity_poly.entity_id
_entity_poly.type
_entity_poly.pdbx_seq_one_letter_code
_entity_poly.pdbx_strand_id
1 'polypeptide(L)'
;MKHSAPLKLLWWWTGKSPAIPYCCYTQPETLYIDGSDVSPKVSFDPFSRTLELGGYSRPENAKTFYTPLVQWINNFNEWILNAAKSGGTGEPIVFNFKFIYFNSSSAKFIYDIVAVLSSIHKNNIPINIFWYYDADDDELLETGEELSEMSSIPFNYVPVNND
;
A
#
# COMPACT_ATOMS: atom_id res chain seq x y z
N MET A 1 12.55 -35.78 36.66
CA MET A 1 12.18 -35.94 35.23
C MET A 1 10.66 -35.95 35.11
N LYS A 2 10.04 -34.83 34.73
CA LYS A 2 8.61 -34.81 34.38
C LYS A 2 8.52 -34.79 32.86
N HIS A 3 8.16 -35.91 32.25
CA HIS A 3 7.80 -35.96 30.84
C HIS A 3 6.36 -35.46 30.71
N SER A 4 6.18 -34.33 30.02
CA SER A 4 4.89 -33.90 29.50
C SER A 4 4.76 -34.43 28.07
N ALA A 5 3.68 -35.15 27.80
CA ALA A 5 3.24 -35.55 26.47
C ALA A 5 1.93 -34.81 26.14
N PRO A 6 1.59 -34.61 24.85
CA PRO A 6 1.08 -33.34 24.34
C PRO A 6 -0.44 -33.24 24.31
N LEU A 7 -0.95 -31.99 24.34
CA LEU A 7 -2.36 -31.67 24.10
C LEU A 7 -2.77 -32.12 22.70
N LYS A 8 -3.68 -33.10 22.64
CA LYS A 8 -4.38 -33.48 21.41
C LYS A 8 -5.48 -32.47 21.11
N LEU A 9 -5.45 -32.00 19.86
CA LEU A 9 -6.53 -31.33 19.15
C LEU A 9 -7.90 -31.97 19.44
N LEU A 10 -8.89 -31.14 19.75
CA LEU A 10 -10.29 -31.47 19.55
C LEU A 10 -11.09 -30.19 19.25
N TRP A 11 -11.27 -29.87 17.96
CA TRP A 11 -12.27 -28.89 17.53
C TRP A 11 -12.87 -29.33 16.20
N TRP A 12 -14.11 -29.81 16.23
CA TRP A 12 -15.02 -29.79 15.09
C TRP A 12 -16.40 -29.33 15.57
N TRP A 13 -17.13 -28.65 14.70
CA TRP A 13 -18.55 -28.23 14.78
C TRP A 13 -18.89 -26.90 15.45
N THR A 14 -18.44 -25.79 14.86
CA THR A 14 -19.36 -24.70 14.46
C THR A 14 -18.86 -24.15 13.12
N GLY A 15 -19.73 -24.01 12.12
CA GLY A 15 -19.37 -23.46 10.80
C GLY A 15 -19.01 -21.97 10.81
N LYS A 16 -18.37 -21.47 11.87
CA LYS A 16 -17.78 -20.14 11.94
C LYS A 16 -16.27 -20.34 12.06
N SER A 17 -15.54 -19.87 11.06
CA SER A 17 -14.10 -19.66 11.19
C SER A 17 -13.85 -18.88 12.50
N PRO A 18 -12.94 -19.31 13.37
CA PRO A 18 -12.69 -18.59 14.62
C PRO A 18 -12.30 -17.17 14.26
N ALA A 19 -13.05 -16.20 14.77
CA ALA A 19 -12.68 -14.79 14.66
C ALA A 19 -11.29 -14.67 15.31
N ILE A 20 -10.28 -14.41 14.47
CA ILE A 20 -8.93 -14.12 14.95
C ILE A 20 -9.08 -12.94 15.91
N PRO A 21 -8.72 -13.06 17.20
CA PRO A 21 -8.86 -11.97 18.14
C PRO A 21 -8.08 -10.77 17.60
N TYR A 22 -8.67 -9.57 17.71
CA TYR A 22 -8.10 -8.32 17.21
C TYR A 22 -6.62 -8.08 17.62
N CYS A 23 -6.16 -8.77 18.67
CA CYS A 23 -4.80 -8.72 19.20
C CYS A 23 -3.73 -9.42 18.34
N CYS A 24 -4.08 -10.08 17.22
CA CYS A 24 -3.11 -10.77 16.35
C CYS A 24 -2.70 -9.99 15.10
N TYR A 25 -3.34 -8.85 14.79
CA TYR A 25 -2.89 -8.00 13.70
C TYR A 25 -1.86 -7.02 14.21
N THR A 26 -0.61 -7.22 13.80
CA THR A 26 0.47 -6.29 14.10
C THR A 26 0.22 -5.01 13.33
N GLN A 27 -0.04 -3.94 14.08
CA GLN A 27 -0.05 -2.57 13.56
C GLN A 27 1.25 -2.31 12.79
N PRO A 28 1.19 -1.81 11.55
CA PRO A 28 2.39 -1.46 10.81
C PRO A 28 3.10 -0.26 11.48
N GLU A 29 4.43 -0.29 11.48
CA GLU A 29 5.25 0.86 11.88
C GLU A 29 5.34 1.85 10.72
N THR A 30 5.54 3.13 11.04
CA THR A 30 5.86 4.15 10.04
C THR A 30 7.12 3.74 9.29
N LEU A 31 7.05 3.70 7.96
CA LEU A 31 8.17 3.35 7.11
C LEU A 31 8.69 4.60 6.41
N TYR A 32 9.98 4.86 6.57
CA TYR A 32 10.67 5.96 5.90
C TYR A 32 11.93 5.44 5.21
N ILE A 33 12.08 5.77 3.93
CA ILE A 33 13.28 5.50 3.12
C ILE A 33 13.59 6.77 2.33
N ASP A 34 14.81 7.30 2.47
CA ASP A 34 15.25 8.43 1.67
C ASP A 34 15.34 8.05 0.19
N GLY A 35 14.92 8.96 -0.67
CA GLY A 35 15.09 8.81 -2.11
C GLY A 35 16.55 8.97 -2.53
N SER A 36 16.90 8.35 -3.65
CA SER A 36 18.20 8.53 -4.31
C SER A 36 18.00 8.83 -5.80
N ASP A 37 19.09 8.87 -6.54
CA ASP A 37 19.10 8.99 -8.00
C ASP A 37 18.55 7.74 -8.72
N VAL A 38 18.39 6.61 -8.01
CA VAL A 38 17.90 5.34 -8.58
C VAL A 38 16.74 4.73 -7.82
N SER A 39 16.49 5.09 -6.56
CA SER A 39 15.42 4.54 -5.73
C SER A 39 14.47 5.63 -5.23
N PRO A 40 13.15 5.37 -5.20
CA PRO A 40 12.20 6.37 -4.79
C PRO A 40 12.28 6.59 -3.27
N LYS A 41 11.92 7.80 -2.84
CA LYS A 41 11.57 8.10 -1.46
C LYS A 41 10.31 7.31 -1.10
N VAL A 42 10.28 6.78 0.12
CA VAL A 42 9.11 6.14 0.73
C VAL A 42 8.79 6.83 2.04
N SER A 43 7.54 7.25 2.22
CA SER A 43 7.04 7.78 3.49
C SER A 43 5.64 7.27 3.73
N PHE A 44 5.53 6.19 4.51
CA PHE A 44 4.28 5.53 4.81
C PHE A 44 3.94 5.72 6.29
N ASP A 45 2.97 6.58 6.57
CA ASP A 45 2.47 6.80 7.92
C ASP A 45 1.04 6.21 8.06
N PRO A 46 0.89 5.07 8.76
CA PRO A 46 -0.39 4.41 8.90
C PRO A 46 -1.34 5.15 9.85
N PHE A 47 -0.84 6.01 10.73
CA PHE A 47 -1.66 6.73 11.72
C PHE A 47 -2.28 7.98 11.12
N SER A 48 -1.50 8.76 10.37
CA SER A 48 -2.03 9.89 9.61
C SER A 48 -2.74 9.45 8.32
N ARG A 49 -2.69 8.15 7.99
CA ARG A 49 -3.25 7.54 6.77
C ARG A 49 -2.72 8.19 5.50
N THR A 50 -1.53 8.76 5.57
CA THR A 50 -0.87 9.45 4.45
C THR A 50 0.36 8.66 4.03
N LEU A 51 0.32 8.19 2.79
CA LEU A 51 1.37 7.40 2.17
C LEU A 51 1.95 8.20 0.99
N GLU A 52 3.26 8.15 0.81
CA GLU A 52 3.96 8.81 -0.30
C GLU A 52 5.03 7.88 -0.87
N LEU A 53 5.10 7.82 -2.20
CA LEU A 53 6.12 7.14 -2.97
C LEU A 53 6.50 8.03 -4.17
N GLY A 54 7.78 8.37 -4.32
CA GLY A 54 8.17 9.34 -5.34
C GLY A 54 9.67 9.51 -5.57
N GLY A 55 10.07 10.31 -6.55
CA GLY A 55 11.45 10.44 -7.02
C GLY A 55 11.77 9.50 -8.20
N TYR A 56 13.04 9.16 -8.38
CA TYR A 56 13.48 8.22 -9.41
C TYR A 56 13.27 6.77 -8.94
N SER A 57 12.66 5.93 -9.77
CA SER A 57 12.54 4.49 -9.52
C SER A 57 13.09 3.68 -10.68
N ARG A 58 14.40 3.49 -10.65
CA ARG A 58 15.18 2.67 -11.57
C ARG A 58 16.21 1.80 -10.83
N PRO A 59 15.82 1.09 -9.75
CA PRO A 59 16.76 0.23 -9.04
C PRO A 59 17.21 -0.91 -9.97
N GLU A 60 18.46 -1.34 -9.81
CA GLU A 60 19.02 -2.50 -10.50
C GLU A 60 18.18 -3.76 -10.25
N ASN A 61 17.66 -3.90 -9.02
CA ASN A 61 16.76 -4.98 -8.64
C ASN A 61 15.47 -4.42 -8.02
N ALA A 62 14.50 -4.11 -8.88
CA ALA A 62 13.18 -3.63 -8.45
C ALA A 62 12.47 -4.60 -7.51
N LYS A 63 12.61 -5.91 -7.72
CA LYS A 63 11.98 -6.91 -6.85
C LYS A 63 12.48 -6.80 -5.41
N THR A 64 13.80 -6.69 -5.21
CA THR A 64 14.37 -6.53 -3.86
C THR A 64 13.88 -5.26 -3.19
N PHE A 65 13.77 -4.16 -3.92
CA PHE A 65 13.30 -2.88 -3.38
C PHE A 65 11.80 -2.92 -3.03
N TYR A 66 10.95 -3.39 -3.95
CA TYR A 66 9.51 -3.26 -3.84
C TYR A 66 8.80 -4.38 -3.07
N THR A 67 9.36 -5.58 -3.00
CA THR A 67 8.76 -6.69 -2.23
C THR A 67 8.44 -6.28 -0.77
N PRO A 68 9.35 -5.67 0.00
CA PRO A 68 9.03 -5.22 1.36
C PRO A 68 7.97 -4.10 1.38
N LEU A 69 7.90 -3.23 0.37
CA LEU A 69 6.89 -2.17 0.30
C LEU A 69 5.49 -2.73 0.04
N VAL A 70 5.37 -3.67 -0.91
CA VAL A 70 4.12 -4.37 -1.19
C VAL A 70 3.68 -5.17 0.06
N GLN A 71 4.62 -5.81 0.76
CA GLN A 71 4.31 -6.49 2.02
C GLN A 71 3.82 -5.52 3.10
N TRP A 72 4.45 -4.36 3.23
CA TRP A 72 4.01 -3.32 4.18
C TRP A 72 2.56 -2.88 3.89
N ILE A 73 2.22 -2.63 2.62
CA ILE A 73 0.87 -2.19 2.22
C ILE A 73 -0.16 -3.31 2.43
N ASN A 74 0.21 -4.57 2.25
CA ASN A 74 -0.66 -5.70 2.60
C ASN A 74 -0.93 -5.78 4.11
N ASN A 75 0.10 -5.59 4.95
CA ASN A 75 -0.08 -5.53 6.39
C ASN A 75 -0.97 -4.34 6.81
N PHE A 76 -0.80 -3.19 6.16
CA PHE A 76 -1.65 -2.02 6.34
C PHE A 76 -3.11 -2.30 5.94
N ASN A 77 -3.35 -2.99 4.82
CA ASN A 77 -4.68 -3.45 4.41
C ASN A 77 -5.35 -4.31 5.49
N GLU A 78 -4.64 -5.33 5.99
CA GLU A 78 -5.19 -6.17 7.06
C GLU A 78 -5.53 -5.36 8.31
N TRP A 79 -4.61 -4.51 8.75
CA TRP A 79 -4.81 -3.67 9.93
C TRP A 79 -6.01 -2.72 9.78
N ILE A 80 -6.12 -2.02 8.65
CA ILE A 80 -7.17 -1.03 8.40
C ILE A 80 -8.56 -1.68 8.27
N LEU A 81 -8.64 -2.86 7.63
CA LEU A 81 -9.90 -3.61 7.51
C LEU A 81 -10.41 -4.06 8.89
N ASN A 82 -9.51 -4.45 9.79
CA ASN A 82 -9.90 -4.85 11.13
C ASN A 82 -10.31 -3.66 12.00
N ALA A 83 -9.63 -2.52 11.86
CA ALA A 83 -10.07 -1.27 12.49
C ALA A 83 -11.47 -0.86 12.00
N ALA A 84 -11.76 -0.99 10.70
CA ALA A 84 -13.07 -0.67 10.12
C ALA A 84 -14.20 -1.57 10.66
N LYS A 85 -13.96 -2.88 10.83
CA LYS A 85 -14.93 -3.83 11.44
C LYS A 85 -15.33 -3.45 12.87
N SER A 86 -14.46 -2.75 13.58
CA SER A 86 -14.69 -2.31 14.96
C SER A 86 -15.48 -1.00 15.06
N GLY A 87 -16.00 -0.49 13.93
CA GLY A 87 -16.77 0.76 13.86
C GLY A 87 -15.92 2.02 13.63
N GLY A 88 -14.63 1.88 13.33
CA GLY A 88 -13.76 3.00 13.00
C GLY A 88 -13.94 3.46 11.55
N THR A 89 -14.77 4.46 11.30
CA THR A 89 -14.74 5.21 10.04
C THR A 89 -13.73 6.36 10.17
N GLY A 90 -12.46 6.07 9.91
CA GLY A 90 -11.43 7.11 9.90
C GLY A 90 -11.43 7.93 8.61
N GLU A 91 -10.67 9.02 8.62
CA GLU A 91 -10.38 9.86 7.45
C GLU A 91 -9.95 9.03 6.22
N PRO A 92 -10.19 9.50 4.98
CA PRO A 92 -9.70 8.85 3.78
C PRO A 92 -8.20 8.56 3.84
N ILE A 93 -7.80 7.42 3.28
CA ILE A 93 -6.38 7.14 3.03
C ILE A 93 -5.94 8.02 1.86
N VAL A 94 -4.83 8.72 2.04
CA VAL A 94 -4.22 9.54 0.99
C VAL A 94 -2.96 8.83 0.50
N PHE A 95 -2.89 8.55 -0.79
CA PHE A 95 -1.67 8.04 -1.42
C PHE A 95 -1.14 9.05 -2.43
N ASN A 96 0.07 9.54 -2.22
CA ASN A 96 0.75 10.48 -3.08
C ASN A 96 1.80 9.75 -3.93
N PHE A 97 1.58 9.67 -5.23
CA PHE A 97 2.60 9.26 -6.18
C PHE A 97 3.29 10.52 -6.71
N LYS A 98 4.59 10.68 -6.42
CA LYS A 98 5.39 11.85 -6.78
C LYS A 98 6.63 11.44 -7.56
N PHE A 99 6.43 10.63 -8.60
CA PHE A 99 7.55 10.12 -9.38
C PHE A 99 8.13 11.22 -10.27
N ILE A 100 9.44 11.15 -10.46
CA ILE A 100 10.13 11.91 -11.51
C ILE A 100 10.31 11.00 -12.74
N TYR A 101 10.61 9.73 -12.51
CA TYR A 101 10.74 8.71 -13.55
C TYR A 101 10.67 7.34 -12.91
N PHE A 102 10.11 6.35 -13.59
CA PHE A 102 10.26 4.95 -13.22
C PHE A 102 10.41 4.05 -14.43
N ASN A 103 11.21 2.99 -14.30
CA ASN A 103 11.37 2.02 -15.39
C ASN A 103 10.24 0.96 -15.36
N SER A 104 10.12 0.18 -16.44
CA SER A 104 9.09 -0.86 -16.58
C SER A 104 9.15 -1.93 -15.49
N SER A 105 10.35 -2.20 -14.92
CA SER A 105 10.50 -3.15 -13.82
C SER A 105 9.85 -2.64 -12.53
N SER A 106 9.98 -1.34 -12.25
CA SER A 106 9.32 -0.67 -11.13
C SER A 106 7.82 -0.53 -11.35
N ALA A 107 7.39 -0.22 -12.59
CA ALA A 107 5.99 -0.10 -12.96
C ALA A 107 5.19 -1.34 -12.53
N LYS A 108 5.72 -2.54 -12.76
CA LYS A 108 5.10 -3.81 -12.32
C LYS A 108 4.70 -3.80 -10.84
N PHE A 109 5.57 -3.31 -9.97
CA PHE A 109 5.29 -3.27 -8.53
C PHE A 109 4.38 -2.11 -8.14
N ILE A 110 4.43 -0.99 -8.86
CA ILE A 110 3.49 0.12 -8.69
C ILE A 110 2.06 -0.36 -9.03
N TYR A 111 1.89 -1.15 -10.09
CA TYR A 111 0.63 -1.83 -10.40
C TYR A 111 0.17 -2.74 -9.25
N ASP A 112 1.08 -3.55 -8.69
CA ASP A 112 0.77 -4.42 -7.55
C ASP A 112 0.31 -3.60 -6.33
N ILE A 113 0.93 -2.45 -6.06
CA ILE A 113 0.53 -1.52 -5.00
C ILE A 113 -0.89 -0.99 -5.24
N VAL A 114 -1.17 -0.47 -6.44
CA VAL A 114 -2.50 0.07 -6.79
C VAL A 114 -3.58 -1.01 -6.74
N ALA A 115 -3.25 -2.26 -7.07
CA ALA A 115 -4.16 -3.40 -6.93
C ALA A 115 -4.53 -3.66 -5.46
N VAL A 116 -3.56 -3.59 -4.53
CA VAL A 116 -3.84 -3.71 -3.09
C VAL A 116 -4.69 -2.54 -2.59
N LEU A 117 -4.37 -1.30 -2.98
CA LEU A 117 -5.17 -0.12 -2.65
C LEU A 117 -6.61 -0.27 -3.16
N SER A 118 -6.79 -0.75 -4.39
CA SER A 118 -8.11 -0.99 -4.97
C SER A 118 -8.92 -2.01 -4.16
N SER A 119 -8.26 -3.03 -3.58
CA SER A 119 -8.88 -4.00 -2.69
C SER A 119 -9.36 -3.35 -1.38
N ILE A 120 -8.54 -2.47 -0.78
CA ILE A 120 -8.93 -1.69 0.40
C ILE A 120 -10.17 -0.84 0.06
N HIS A 121 -10.16 -0.12 -1.06
CA HIS A 121 -11.25 0.76 -1.47
C HIS A 121 -12.57 0.01 -1.67
N LYS A 122 -12.53 -1.19 -2.29
CA LYS A 122 -13.70 -2.08 -2.47
C LYS A 122 -14.34 -2.53 -1.17
N ASN A 123 -13.65 -2.43 -0.03
CA ASN A 123 -14.20 -2.71 1.30
C ASN A 123 -14.80 -1.45 1.98
N ASN A 124 -15.19 -0.44 1.19
CA ASN A 124 -15.78 0.83 1.66
C ASN A 124 -14.84 1.65 2.56
N ILE A 125 -13.53 1.49 2.40
CA ILE A 125 -12.54 2.35 3.05
C ILE A 125 -12.13 3.41 2.02
N PRO A 126 -12.46 4.70 2.22
CA PRO A 126 -12.20 5.72 1.22
C PRO A 126 -10.69 5.90 1.01
N ILE A 127 -10.29 5.98 -0.26
CA ILE A 127 -8.90 6.24 -0.68
C ILE A 127 -8.93 7.34 -1.73
N ASN A 128 -8.01 8.29 -1.62
CA ASN A 128 -7.70 9.26 -2.67
C ASN A 128 -6.27 9.04 -3.13
N ILE A 129 -6.09 8.85 -4.43
CA ILE A 129 -4.77 8.86 -5.06
C ILE A 129 -4.53 10.25 -5.62
N PHE A 130 -3.36 10.81 -5.31
CA PHE A 130 -2.83 12.02 -5.94
C PHE A 130 -1.63 11.62 -6.79
N TRP A 131 -1.75 11.79 -8.10
CA TRP A 131 -0.70 11.55 -9.08
C TRP A 131 -0.07 12.89 -9.44
N TYR A 132 1.09 13.16 -8.87
CA TYR A 132 1.86 14.36 -9.18
C TYR A 132 2.78 14.05 -10.36
N TYR A 133 2.80 14.95 -11.33
CA TYR A 133 3.58 14.81 -12.56
C TYR A 133 4.08 16.19 -13.01
N ASP A 134 5.20 16.24 -13.72
CA ASP A 134 5.65 17.46 -14.36
C ASP A 134 4.67 17.83 -15.49
N ALA A 135 4.24 19.08 -15.57
CA ALA A 135 3.26 19.52 -16.57
C ALA A 135 3.76 19.36 -18.02
N ASP A 136 5.08 19.28 -18.23
CA ASP A 136 5.70 19.04 -19.53
C ASP A 136 6.01 17.55 -19.79
N ASP A 137 5.67 16.64 -18.86
CA ASP A 137 5.88 15.20 -18.96
C ASP A 137 4.55 14.45 -19.23
N ASP A 138 4.15 14.45 -20.51
CA ASP A 138 2.95 13.76 -21.00
C ASP A 138 3.03 12.22 -20.79
N GLU A 139 4.22 11.62 -20.84
CA GLU A 139 4.40 10.16 -20.67
C GLU A 139 4.09 9.73 -19.22
N LEU A 140 4.52 10.53 -18.25
CA LEU A 140 4.23 10.28 -16.84
C LEU A 140 2.74 10.51 -16.52
N LEU A 141 2.10 11.47 -17.17
CA LEU A 141 0.65 11.67 -17.09
C LEU A 141 -0.10 10.46 -17.66
N GLU A 142 0.20 10.05 -18.89
CA GLU A 142 -0.43 8.91 -19.57
C GLU A 142 -0.32 7.64 -18.73
N THR A 143 0.85 7.38 -18.13
CA THR A 143 1.01 6.22 -17.25
C THR A 143 0.11 6.28 -16.00
N GLY A 144 -0.08 7.48 -15.44
CA GLY A 144 -1.03 7.70 -14.35
C GLY A 144 -2.47 7.41 -14.76
N GLU A 145 -2.84 7.82 -15.98
CA GLU A 145 -4.14 7.56 -16.58
C GLU A 145 -4.38 6.06 -16.79
N GLU A 146 -3.42 5.35 -17.38
CA GLU A 146 -3.46 3.89 -17.55
C GLU A 146 -3.66 3.15 -16.21
N LEU A 147 -2.90 3.55 -15.17
CA LEU A 147 -3.04 3.03 -13.81
C LEU A 147 -4.45 3.26 -13.25
N SER A 148 -5.03 4.43 -13.53
CA SER A 148 -6.35 4.80 -13.03
C SER A 148 -7.46 3.95 -13.63
N GLU A 149 -7.38 3.62 -14.93
CA GLU A 149 -8.38 2.78 -15.63
C GLU A 149 -8.49 1.38 -15.03
N MET A 150 -7.39 0.87 -14.48
CA MET A 150 -7.34 -0.43 -13.82
C MET A 150 -7.86 -0.39 -12.38
N SER A 151 -7.99 0.80 -11.79
CA SER A 151 -8.43 1.01 -10.41
C SER A 151 -9.87 1.51 -10.36
N SER A 152 -10.57 1.22 -9.27
CA SER A 152 -11.86 1.86 -8.99
C SER A 152 -11.69 3.02 -7.99
N ILE A 153 -10.50 3.59 -7.89
CA ILE A 153 -10.11 4.61 -6.91
C ILE A 153 -10.12 5.97 -7.61
N PRO A 154 -10.57 7.06 -6.96
CA PRO A 154 -10.37 8.41 -7.47
C PRO A 154 -8.87 8.75 -7.61
N PHE A 155 -8.43 9.01 -8.85
CA PHE A 155 -7.13 9.60 -9.16
C PHE A 155 -7.29 11.11 -9.34
N ASN A 156 -6.46 11.88 -8.66
CA ASN A 156 -6.36 13.32 -8.78
C ASN A 156 -5.01 13.65 -9.41
N TYR A 157 -5.02 14.13 -10.65
CA TYR A 157 -3.80 14.52 -11.37
C TYR A 157 -3.38 15.93 -10.96
N VAL A 158 -2.16 16.06 -10.45
CA VAL A 158 -1.62 17.32 -9.91
C VAL A 158 -0.38 17.71 -10.69
N PRO A 159 -0.48 18.59 -11.71
CA PRO A 159 0.71 19.09 -12.39
C PRO A 159 1.56 19.90 -11.41
N VAL A 160 2.86 19.66 -11.41
CA VAL A 160 3.86 20.43 -10.65
C VAL A 160 4.77 21.17 -11.62
N ASN A 161 4.95 22.47 -11.39
CA ASN A 161 5.91 23.26 -12.14
C ASN A 161 7.25 23.18 -11.41
N ASN A 162 8.26 22.60 -12.05
CA ASN A 162 9.62 22.61 -11.56
C ASN A 162 10.34 23.87 -12.07
N ASP A 163 10.04 25.02 -11.47
CA ASP A 163 10.77 26.28 -11.71
C ASP A 163 12.17 26.28 -11.05
#